data_AF-A7I998-F1
#
_entry.id   AF-A7I998-F1
#
_cell.length_a   1.000
_cell.length_b   1.000
_cell.length_c   1.000
_cell.angle_alpha   90.00
_cell.angle_beta   90.00
_cell.angle_gamma   90.00
#
_symmetry.space_group_name_H-M   'P 1'
#
loop_
_entity.id
_entity.type
_entity.pdbx_description
1 polymer ?
#
loop_
_entity_poly.entity_id
_entity_poly.type
_entity_poly.pdbx_seq_one_letter_code
_entity_poly.pdbx_strand_id
1 'polypeptide(L)'
;MSYEELSHTADVKIRARAPTREGLFEEAFRALMQVMYGEDRIGNVTRTIDLCADDPQSLLCDFLSEVLYVSEVDGLVFRDARVRLDGTRLHAVLEGEPFDRARHAMGTEVKGISYSGMSIVQDAKGYMLDILFDV
;
A
#
# COMPACT_ATOMS: atom_id res chain seq x y z
N MET A 1 32.74 24.46 -0.86
CA MET A 1 32.31 23.11 -1.25
C MET A 1 31.30 23.28 -2.36
N SER A 2 31.52 22.64 -3.51
CA SER A 2 30.66 22.77 -4.68
C SER A 2 29.86 21.48 -4.86
N TYR A 3 28.66 21.44 -4.29
CA TYR A 3 27.65 20.44 -4.63
C TYR A 3 26.36 21.19 -4.99
N GLU A 4 25.61 20.62 -5.92
CA GLU A 4 24.32 21.08 -6.39
C GLU A 4 23.42 19.86 -6.48
N GLU A 5 22.34 19.89 -5.71
CA GLU A 5 21.29 18.88 -5.76
C GLU A 5 20.24 19.36 -6.78
N LEU A 6 20.00 18.54 -7.79
CA LEU A 6 19.05 18.80 -8.86
C LEU A 6 17.81 17.92 -8.70
N SER A 7 16.71 18.40 -9.27
CA SER A 7 15.36 17.86 -9.10
C SER A 7 15.26 16.34 -9.22
N HIS A 8 14.76 15.72 -8.15
CA HIS A 8 14.33 14.33 -8.10
C HIS A 8 12.80 14.31 -7.99
N THR A 9 12.12 13.76 -9.00
CA THR A 9 10.71 13.38 -8.88
C THR A 9 10.65 11.87 -9.05
N ALA A 10 10.75 11.16 -7.93
CA ALA A 10 10.54 9.73 -7.87
C ALA A 10 9.40 9.45 -6.90
N ASP A 11 8.25 10.09 -7.17
CA ASP A 11 7.04 9.95 -6.37
C ASP A 11 5.89 9.50 -7.27
N VAL A 12 5.22 8.41 -6.91
CA VAL A 12 3.98 7.98 -7.56
C VAL A 12 2.80 8.44 -6.70
N LYS A 13 2.05 9.42 -7.20
CA LYS A 13 0.82 9.88 -6.55
C LYS A 13 -0.39 9.09 -7.02
N ILE A 14 -1.09 8.46 -6.09
CA ILE A 14 -2.28 7.66 -6.34
C ILE A 14 -3.51 8.31 -5.67
N ARG A 15 -4.65 8.21 -6.36
CA ARG A 15 -5.96 8.49 -5.77
C ARG A 15 -6.80 7.22 -5.74
N ALA A 16 -7.13 6.74 -4.54
CA ALA A 16 -8.01 5.60 -4.33
C ALA A 16 -9.41 6.05 -3.88
N ARG A 17 -10.43 5.26 -4.21
CA ARG A 17 -11.82 5.51 -3.82
C ARG A 17 -12.53 4.22 -3.47
N ALA A 18 -13.32 4.23 -2.40
CA ALA A 18 -14.11 3.08 -2.01
C ALA A 18 -15.39 3.50 -1.26
N PRO A 19 -16.46 2.69 -1.26
CA PRO A 19 -17.68 2.97 -0.50
C PRO A 19 -17.47 2.94 1.03
N THR A 20 -16.48 2.20 1.50
CA THR A 20 -16.18 1.99 2.93
C THR A 20 -14.72 2.32 3.25
N ARG A 21 -14.41 2.52 4.55
CA ARG A 21 -13.02 2.78 5.00
C ARG A 21 -12.15 1.55 4.78
N GLU A 22 -12.66 0.37 5.10
CA GLU A 22 -12.00 -0.91 4.86
C GLU A 22 -11.66 -1.06 3.38
N GLY A 23 -12.63 -0.80 2.49
CA GLY A 23 -12.39 -0.83 1.05
C GLY A 23 -11.36 0.18 0.60
N LEU A 24 -11.24 1.34 1.26
CA LEU A 24 -10.23 2.34 0.91
C LEU A 24 -8.81 1.84 1.20
N PHE A 25 -8.63 1.11 2.31
CA PHE A 25 -7.36 0.49 2.66
C PHE A 25 -7.02 -0.65 1.70
N GLU A 26 -8.02 -1.45 1.32
CA GLU A 26 -7.86 -2.50 0.31
C GLU A 26 -7.47 -1.93 -1.06
N GLU A 27 -8.08 -0.83 -1.50
CA GLU A 27 -7.71 -0.16 -2.76
C GLU A 27 -6.31 0.45 -2.70
N ALA A 28 -5.91 1.04 -1.57
CA ALA A 28 -4.56 1.55 -1.38
C ALA A 28 -3.51 0.43 -1.45
N PHE A 29 -3.81 -0.71 -0.84
CA PHE A 29 -3.00 -1.93 -0.94
C PHE A 29 -2.91 -2.43 -2.39
N ARG A 30 -4.04 -2.47 -3.13
CA ARG A 30 -4.06 -2.91 -4.54
C ARG A 30 -3.19 -2.00 -5.39
N ALA A 31 -3.26 -0.68 -5.18
CA ALA A 31 -2.44 0.29 -5.87
C ALA A 31 -0.94 0.09 -5.58
N LEU A 32 -0.56 -0.13 -4.32
CA LEU A 32 0.84 -0.42 -3.96
C LEU A 32 1.36 -1.66 -4.69
N MET A 33 0.62 -2.78 -4.62
CA MET A 33 1.02 -4.02 -5.27
C MET A 33 1.04 -3.91 -6.80
N GLN A 34 0.13 -3.13 -7.39
CA GLN A 34 0.13 -2.88 -8.83
C GLN A 34 1.35 -2.05 -9.26
N VAL A 35 1.73 -1.02 -8.50
CA VAL A 35 2.94 -0.24 -8.75
C VAL A 35 4.18 -1.13 -8.67
N MET A 36 4.27 -1.96 -7.63
CA MET A 36 5.45 -2.81 -7.39
C MET A 36 5.60 -4.00 -8.33
N TYR A 37 4.48 -4.67 -8.67
CA TYR A 37 4.54 -6.00 -9.29
C TYR A 37 3.58 -6.21 -10.47
N GLY A 38 2.71 -5.24 -10.77
CA GLY A 38 1.70 -5.37 -11.83
C GLY A 38 0.48 -6.21 -11.45
N GLU A 39 -0.18 -6.81 -12.44
CA GLU A 39 -1.49 -7.48 -12.28
C GLU A 39 -1.42 -9.01 -12.15
N ASP A 40 -0.34 -9.65 -12.58
CA ASP A 40 -0.20 -11.11 -12.59
C ASP A 40 0.18 -11.66 -11.21
N ARG A 41 -0.83 -11.82 -10.33
CA ARG A 41 -0.70 -12.26 -8.94
C ARG A 41 -1.83 -13.24 -8.60
N ILE A 42 -1.55 -14.53 -8.38
CA ILE A 42 -2.57 -15.60 -8.34
C ILE A 42 -2.49 -16.55 -7.13
N GLY A 43 -1.44 -16.47 -6.32
CA GLY A 43 -1.20 -17.42 -5.22
C GLY A 43 -2.21 -17.42 -4.07
N ASN A 44 -2.06 -18.43 -3.20
CA ASN A 44 -2.91 -18.69 -2.02
C ASN A 44 -2.15 -18.72 -0.68
N VAL A 45 -0.90 -18.27 -0.64
CA VAL A 45 -0.16 -18.06 0.61
C VAL A 45 -0.84 -16.94 1.39
N THR A 46 -1.14 -17.20 2.65
CA THR A 46 -1.81 -16.23 3.51
C THR A 46 -0.83 -15.59 4.49
N ARG A 47 -0.95 -14.28 4.67
CA ARG A 47 -0.32 -13.50 5.75
C ARG A 47 -1.36 -12.66 6.46
N THR A 48 -1.17 -12.45 7.76
CA THR A 48 -2.06 -11.64 8.58
C THR A 48 -1.30 -10.47 9.16
N ILE A 49 -1.90 -9.29 9.14
CA ILE A 49 -1.36 -8.07 9.74
C ILE A 49 -2.36 -7.58 10.79
N ASP A 50 -1.86 -7.36 12.00
CA ASP A 50 -2.63 -6.82 13.13
C ASP A 50 -1.91 -5.59 13.66
N LEU A 51 -2.54 -4.42 13.52
CA LEU A 51 -1.94 -3.13 13.87
C LEU A 51 -2.92 -2.25 14.63
N CYS A 52 -2.39 -1.26 15.33
CA CYS A 52 -3.15 -0.19 15.96
C CYS A 52 -2.35 1.10 15.84
N ALA A 53 -3.02 2.21 15.57
CA ALA A 53 -2.42 3.54 15.50
C ALA A 53 -3.28 4.57 16.22
N ASP A 54 -2.86 5.83 16.23
CA ASP A 54 -3.60 6.91 16.90
C ASP A 54 -4.73 7.46 16.02
N ASP A 55 -4.57 7.43 14.69
CA ASP A 55 -5.53 7.96 13.73
C ASP A 55 -5.59 7.15 12.42
N PRO A 56 -6.62 7.35 11.58
CA PRO A 56 -6.80 6.59 10.36
C PRO A 56 -5.68 6.75 9.31
N GLN A 57 -5.01 7.90 9.25
CA GLN A 57 -3.93 8.15 8.30
C GLN A 57 -2.68 7.40 8.72
N SER A 58 -2.30 7.48 9.99
CA SER A 58 -1.22 6.66 10.54
C SER A 58 -1.51 5.17 10.40
N LEU A 59 -2.74 4.73 10.69
CA LEU A 59 -3.13 3.32 10.54
C LEU A 59 -2.97 2.81 9.10
N LEU A 60 -3.31 3.65 8.10
CA LEU A 60 -3.13 3.32 6.70
C LEU A 60 -1.65 3.27 6.31
N CYS A 61 -0.87 4.26 6.74
CA CYS A 61 0.55 4.32 6.44
C CYS A 61 1.26 3.11 7.03
N ASP A 62 1.04 2.81 8.31
CA ASP A 62 1.64 1.67 9.01
C ASP A 62 1.23 0.34 8.34
N PHE A 63 -0.04 0.22 7.93
CA PHE A 63 -0.52 -0.95 7.18
C PHE A 63 0.22 -1.15 5.86
N LEU A 64 0.36 -0.11 5.05
CA LEU A 64 1.04 -0.20 3.75
C LEU A 64 2.55 -0.39 3.91
N SER A 65 3.16 0.21 4.93
CA SER A 65 4.56 -0.01 5.28
C SER A 65 4.82 -1.45 5.73
N GLU A 66 3.92 -2.05 6.51
CA GLU A 66 4.02 -3.45 6.90
C GLU A 66 3.84 -4.39 5.69
N VAL A 67 2.89 -4.08 4.79
CA VAL A 67 2.72 -4.83 3.53
C VAL A 67 4.02 -4.76 2.71
N LEU A 68 4.60 -3.57 2.56
CA LEU A 68 5.86 -3.36 1.84
C LEU A 68 6.99 -4.20 2.47
N TYR A 69 7.14 -4.11 3.80
CA TYR A 69 8.13 -4.88 4.54
C TYR A 69 7.99 -6.38 4.31
N VAL A 70 6.79 -6.94 4.50
CA VAL A 70 6.55 -8.37 4.29
C VAL A 70 6.83 -8.75 2.84
N SER A 71 6.46 -7.89 1.89
CA SER A 71 6.67 -8.13 0.46
C SER A 71 8.16 -8.27 0.11
N GLU A 72 8.99 -7.36 0.61
CA GLU A 72 10.42 -7.33 0.31
C GLU A 72 11.24 -8.32 1.14
N VAL A 73 10.93 -8.46 2.42
CA VAL A 73 11.71 -9.28 3.36
C VAL A 73 11.33 -10.75 3.29
N ASP A 74 10.03 -11.07 3.26
CA ASP A 74 9.57 -12.46 3.12
C ASP A 74 9.54 -12.90 1.64
N GLY A 75 9.71 -11.97 0.69
CA GLY A 75 9.66 -12.25 -0.74
C GLY A 75 8.28 -12.74 -1.19
N LEU A 76 7.22 -12.07 -0.74
CA LEU A 76 5.83 -12.42 -1.05
C LEU A 76 5.18 -11.34 -1.90
N VAL A 77 4.41 -11.73 -2.91
CA VAL A 77 3.62 -10.84 -3.74
C VAL A 77 2.15 -11.13 -3.52
N PHE A 78 1.39 -10.12 -3.14
CA PHE A 78 0.00 -10.30 -2.72
C PHE A 78 -0.99 -9.89 -3.81
N ARG A 79 -1.96 -10.75 -4.09
CA ARG A 79 -3.03 -10.51 -5.07
C ARG A 79 -4.20 -9.72 -4.51
N ASP A 80 -4.53 -9.95 -3.24
CA ASP A 80 -5.70 -9.36 -2.59
C ASP A 80 -5.48 -9.20 -1.09
N ALA A 81 -6.24 -8.30 -0.51
CA ALA A 81 -6.27 -8.04 0.92
C ALA A 81 -7.72 -7.90 1.37
N ARG A 82 -8.02 -8.45 2.55
CA ARG A 82 -9.29 -8.23 3.25
C ARG A 82 -9.01 -7.51 4.54
N VAL A 83 -9.55 -6.30 4.68
CA VAL A 83 -9.29 -5.44 5.83
C VAL A 83 -10.53 -5.35 6.72
N ARG A 84 -10.31 -5.40 8.03
CA ARG A 84 -11.32 -5.11 9.05
C ARG A 84 -10.79 -4.05 9.99
N LEU A 85 -11.61 -3.02 10.22
CA LEU A 85 -11.29 -1.94 11.13
C LEU A 85 -12.18 -2.02 12.37
N ASP A 86 -11.58 -1.80 13.54
CA ASP A 86 -12.27 -1.62 14.81
C ASP A 86 -11.70 -0.37 15.50
N GLY A 87 -12.36 0.77 15.28
CA GLY A 87 -11.86 2.07 15.72
C GLY A 87 -10.52 2.43 15.07
N THR A 88 -9.44 2.33 15.85
CA THR A 88 -8.06 2.58 15.42
C THR A 88 -7.22 1.31 15.29
N ARG A 89 -7.87 0.13 15.39
CA ARG A 89 -7.24 -1.17 15.18
C ARG A 89 -7.57 -1.69 13.78
N LEU A 90 -6.58 -2.32 13.15
CA LEU A 90 -6.70 -2.97 11.85
C LEU A 90 -6.32 -4.44 11.97
N HIS A 91 -7.14 -5.29 11.35
CA HIS A 91 -6.83 -6.69 11.08
C HIS A 91 -6.96 -6.93 9.57
N ALA A 92 -5.88 -7.32 8.92
CA ALA A 92 -5.85 -7.60 7.49
C ALA A 92 -5.39 -9.04 7.21
N VAL A 93 -6.06 -9.67 6.24
CA VAL A 93 -5.66 -10.96 5.69
C VAL A 93 -5.23 -10.75 4.24
N LEU A 94 -3.96 -11.01 3.96
CA LEU A 94 -3.34 -10.89 2.65
C LEU A 94 -3.24 -12.27 2.00
N GLU A 95 -3.56 -12.37 0.72
CA GLU A 95 -3.40 -13.59 -0.08
C GLU A 95 -2.42 -13.33 -1.22
N GLY A 96 -1.48 -14.25 -1.45
CA GLY A 96 -0.39 -14.05 -2.41
C GLY A 96 0.42 -15.30 -2.75
N GLU A 97 1.57 -15.09 -3.38
CA GLU A 97 2.54 -16.12 -3.75
C GLU A 97 3.97 -15.65 -3.44
N PRO A 98 4.95 -16.58 -3.38
CA PRO A 98 6.36 -16.19 -3.44
C PRO A 98 6.69 -15.35 -4.68
N PHE A 99 7.61 -14.42 -4.52
CA PHE A 99 8.07 -13.56 -5.61
C PHE A 99 8.76 -14.37 -6.71
N ASP A 100 8.24 -14.26 -7.93
CA ASP A 100 8.85 -14.75 -9.16
C ASP A 100 9.39 -13.59 -10.00
N ARG A 101 10.71 -13.55 -10.19
CA ARG A 101 11.39 -12.51 -10.96
C ARG A 101 10.92 -12.43 -12.41
N ALA A 102 10.52 -13.55 -13.04
CA ALA A 102 10.08 -13.56 -14.43
C ALA A 102 8.71 -12.90 -14.62
N ARG A 103 7.87 -12.91 -13.59
CA ARG A 103 6.49 -12.39 -13.61
C ARG A 103 6.37 -11.02 -12.95
N HIS A 104 7.08 -10.79 -11.85
CA HIS A 104 6.84 -9.66 -10.96
C HIS A 104 7.90 -8.54 -11.04
N ALA A 105 9.04 -8.75 -11.70
CA ALA A 105 10.15 -7.76 -11.68
C ALA A 105 9.97 -6.56 -12.63
N MET A 106 8.80 -6.40 -13.25
CA MET A 106 8.52 -5.35 -14.25
C MET A 106 7.90 -4.08 -13.65
N GLY A 107 7.54 -4.09 -12.36
CA GLY A 107 7.00 -2.91 -11.69
C GLY A 107 8.08 -1.94 -11.21
N THR A 108 7.67 -0.98 -10.40
CA THR A 108 8.52 0.06 -9.82
C THR A 108 8.82 -0.27 -8.37
N GLU A 109 10.10 -0.25 -7.99
CA GLU A 109 10.52 -0.37 -6.60
C GLU A 109 9.94 0.79 -5.78
N VAL A 110 9.24 0.48 -4.70
CA VAL A 110 8.67 1.48 -3.78
C VAL A 110 9.48 1.42 -2.50
N LYS A 111 10.20 2.50 -2.17
CA LYS A 111 11.05 2.60 -0.98
C LYS A 111 10.26 2.92 0.28
N GLY A 112 9.09 3.55 0.13
CA GLY A 112 8.33 3.98 1.28
C GLY A 112 6.96 4.57 0.96
N ILE A 113 6.17 4.69 2.03
CA ILE A 113 4.83 5.28 2.01
C ILE A 113 4.94 6.67 2.64
N SER A 114 4.59 7.71 1.88
CA SER A 114 4.75 9.10 2.33
C SER A 114 3.47 9.65 2.93
N TYR A 115 3.61 10.37 4.05
CA TYR A 115 2.56 11.21 4.62
C TYR A 115 2.34 12.51 3.82
N SER A 116 3.27 12.86 2.93
CA SER A 116 3.22 14.12 2.19
C SER A 116 1.99 14.19 1.28
N GLY A 117 1.09 15.13 1.57
CA GLY A 117 -0.16 15.30 0.83
C GLY A 117 -1.15 14.14 1.00
N MET A 118 -0.94 13.26 2.00
CA MET A 118 -1.89 12.21 2.32
C MET A 118 -3.19 12.83 2.86
N SER A 119 -4.31 12.42 2.31
CA SER A 119 -5.62 12.94 2.71
C SER A 119 -6.69 11.87 2.55
N ILE A 120 -7.46 11.65 3.61
CA ILE A 120 -8.66 10.80 3.60
C ILE A 120 -9.88 11.70 3.74
N VAL A 121 -10.72 11.75 2.71
CA VAL A 121 -11.93 12.58 2.67
C VAL A 121 -13.15 11.68 2.44
N GLN A 122 -14.22 11.96 3.19
CA GLN A 122 -15.51 11.32 2.98
C GLN A 122 -16.45 12.27 2.22
N ASP A 123 -17.06 11.79 1.14
CA ASP A 123 -18.10 12.49 0.38
C ASP A 123 -19.37 11.63 0.23
N ALA A 124 -20.37 12.13 -0.50
CA ALA A 124 -21.63 11.44 -0.71
C ALA A 124 -21.52 10.09 -1.46
N LYS A 125 -20.37 9.80 -2.09
CA LYS A 125 -20.09 8.59 -2.85
C LYS A 125 -19.19 7.61 -2.09
N GLY A 126 -18.68 7.98 -0.91
CA GLY A 126 -17.84 7.12 -0.07
C GLY A 126 -16.59 7.84 0.40
N TYR A 127 -15.47 7.12 0.44
CA TYR A 127 -14.16 7.61 0.86
C TYR A 127 -13.23 7.81 -0.34
N MET A 128 -12.36 8.80 -0.22
CA MET A 128 -11.30 9.11 -1.17
C MET A 128 -9.99 9.28 -0.42
N LEU A 129 -8.93 8.68 -0.94
CA LEU A 129 -7.57 8.79 -0.45
C LEU A 129 -6.70 9.40 -1.54
N ASP A 130 -5.89 10.40 -1.19
CA ASP A 130 -4.67 10.72 -1.92
C ASP A 130 -3.47 10.17 -1.15
N ILE A 131 -2.56 9.47 -1.83
CA ILE A 131 -1.34 8.91 -1.24
C ILE A 131 -0.18 9.03 -2.21
N LEU A 132 1.04 9.09 -1.68
CA LEU A 132 2.27 9.22 -2.45
C LEU A 132 3.24 8.11 -2.04
N PHE A 133 3.74 7.38 -3.03
CA PHE A 133 4.74 6.35 -2.88
C PHE A 133 6.09 6.88 -3.33
N ASP A 134 7.10 6.75 -2.47
CA ASP A 134 8.49 7.07 -2.77
C ASP A 134 9.10 5.90 -3.55
N VAL A 135 9.63 6.16 -4.75
CA VAL A 135 10.19 5.14 -5.68
C VAL A 135 11.66 5.34 -5.97
#